data_AF-A0A954TBP9-F1
#
_entry.id   AF-A0A954TBP9-F1
#
_cell.length_a   1.000
_cell.length_b   1.000
_cell.length_c   1.000
_cell.angle_alpha   90.00
_cell.angle_beta   90.00
_cell.angle_gamma   90.00
#
_symmetry.space_group_name_H-M   'P 1'
#
loop_
_entity.id
_entity.type
_entity.pdbx_description
1 polymer ?
#
loop_
_entity_poly.entity_id
_entity_poly.type
_entity_poly.pdbx_seq_one_letter_code
_entity_poly.pdbx_strand_id
1 'polypeptide(L)' 'MKSTAKLVSWIALALTVVPSLLFFAGLLGHDLVKWLALIGTIGWLCATPLWMGRELQVDASQVEI' A
#
# COMPACT_ATOMS: atom_id res chain seq x y z
N MET A 1 0.03 -7.51 16.37
CA MET A 1 0.51 -6.21 15.86
C MET A 1 0.66 -6.17 14.33
N LYS A 2 1.13 -7.24 13.66
CA LYS A 2 1.29 -7.29 12.19
C LYS A 2 -0.04 -7.28 11.38
N SER A 3 -1.14 -7.81 11.93
CA SER A 3 -2.43 -7.89 11.20
C SER A 3 -3.14 -6.56 10.97
N THR A 4 -3.08 -5.60 11.90
CA THR A 4 -3.72 -4.29 11.73
C THR A 4 -3.03 -3.46 10.66
N ALA A 5 -1.69 -3.43 10.66
CA ALA A 5 -0.92 -2.77 9.61
C ALA A 5 -1.14 -3.41 8.22
N LYS A 6 -1.29 -4.74 8.17
CA LYS A 6 -1.68 -5.46 6.94
C LYS A 6 -3.06 -5.04 6.44
N LEU A 7 -4.05 -4.94 7.34
CA LEU A 7 -5.41 -4.54 6.99
C LEU A 7 -5.48 -3.08 6.52
N VAL A 8 -4.76 -2.17 7.18
CA VAL A 8 -4.60 -0.76 6.76
C VAL A 8 -3.93 -0.67 5.39
N SER A 9 -2.93 -1.49 5.12
CA SER A 9 -2.27 -1.55 3.81
C SER A 9 -3.22 -2.05 2.71
N TRP A 10 -4.07 -3.06 2.98
CA TRP A 10 -5.09 -3.48 2.02
C TRP A 10 -6.14 -2.41 1.75
N ILE A 11 -6.59 -1.69 2.78
CA ILE A 11 -7.53 -0.57 2.63
C ILE A 11 -6.91 0.57 1.83
N ALA A 12 -5.65 0.94 2.11
CA ALA A 12 -4.96 1.99 1.39
C ALA A 12 -4.75 1.63 -0.10
N LEU A 13 -4.50 0.35 -0.40
CA LEU A 13 -4.42 -0.15 -1.78
C LEU A 13 -5.78 -0.13 -2.48
N ALA A 14 -6.85 -0.52 -1.79
CA ALA A 14 -8.20 -0.38 -2.33
C ALA A 14 -8.51 1.10 -2.59
N LEU A 15 -8.09 2.01 -1.71
CA LEU A 15 -8.30 3.44 -1.86
C LEU A 15 -7.52 4.08 -3.02
N THR A 16 -6.51 3.43 -3.59
CA THR A 16 -5.87 3.90 -4.85
C THR A 16 -6.54 3.36 -6.10
N VAL A 17 -6.99 2.10 -6.05
CA VAL A 17 -7.56 1.40 -7.20
C VAL A 17 -9.05 1.74 -7.40
N VAL A 18 -9.84 1.77 -6.31
CA VAL A 18 -11.29 2.00 -6.34
C VAL A 18 -11.69 3.36 -6.92
N PRO A 19 -11.09 4.50 -6.53
CA PRO A 19 -11.44 5.79 -7.13
C PRO A 19 -11.11 5.84 -8.63
N SER A 20 -10.06 5.14 -9.07
CA SER A 20 -9.70 5.05 -10.48
C SER A 20 -10.75 4.28 -11.30
N LEU A 21 -11.32 3.21 -10.72
CA LEU A 21 -12.45 2.48 -11.30
C LEU A 21 -13.74 3.33 -11.31
N LEU A 22 -14.04 4.04 -10.22
CA LEU A 22 -15.21 4.92 -10.14
C LEU A 22 -15.11 6.13 -11.08
N PHE A 23 -13.90 6.66 -11.33
CA PHE A 23 -13.66 7.67 -12.36
C PHE A 23 -14.03 7.14 -13.74
N PHE A 24 -13.62 5.91 -14.05
CA PHE A 24 -13.91 5.28 -15.34
C PHE A 24 -15.41 5.03 -15.53
N ALA A 25 -16.14 4.78 -14.44
CA ALA A 25 -17.60 4.69 -14.45
C ALA A 25 -18.31 6.05 -14.59
N GLY A 26 -17.58 7.17 -14.55
CA GLY A 26 -18.14 8.52 -14.65
C GLY A 26 -18.80 9.03 -13.37
N LEU A 27 -18.65 8.32 -12.23
CA LEU A 27 -19.27 8.69 -10.96
C LEU A 27 -18.47 9.72 -10.15
N LEU A 28 -17.19 9.93 -10.48
CA LEU A 28 -16.31 10.86 -9.77
C LEU A 28 -15.64 11.84 -10.73
N GLY A 29 -15.49 13.09 -10.27
CA GLY A 29 -14.69 14.09 -10.96
C GLY A 29 -13.19 13.79 -10.90
N HIS A 30 -12.46 14.16 -11.95
CA HIS A 30 -11.02 13.90 -12.09
C HIS A 30 -10.19 14.42 -10.91
N ASP A 31 -10.54 15.59 -10.39
CA ASP A 31 -9.83 16.25 -9.29
C ASP A 31 -9.87 15.41 -7.99
N LEU A 32 -11.06 14.88 -7.68
CA LEU A 32 -11.31 14.10 -6.46
C LEU A 32 -10.58 12.74 -6.51
N VAL A 33 -10.53 12.12 -7.68
CA VAL A 33 -9.83 10.85 -7.93
C VAL A 33 -8.33 11.01 -7.76
N LYS A 34 -7.78 12.12 -8.28
CA LYS A 34 -6.36 12.44 -8.17
C LYS A 34 -5.92 12.60 -6.71
N TRP A 35 -6.71 13.30 -5.91
CA TRP A 35 -6.45 13.46 -4.48
C TRP A 35 -6.60 12.16 -3.69
N LEU A 36 -7.66 11.38 -3.94
CA LEU A 36 -7.87 10.08 -3.28
C LEU A 36 -6.75 9.09 -3.60
N ALA A 37 -6.34 8.99 -4.86
CA ALA A 37 -5.25 8.11 -5.27
C ALA A 37 -3.90 8.55 -4.65
N LEU A 38 -3.66 9.87 -4.54
CA LEU A 38 -2.44 10.40 -3.93
C LEU A 38 -2.38 10.05 -2.43
N ILE A 39 -3.46 10.34 -1.69
CA ILE A 39 -3.56 10.04 -0.26
C ILE A 39 -3.49 8.54 -0.01
N GLY A 40 -4.19 7.74 -0.82
CA GLY A 40 -4.13 6.28 -0.76
C GLY A 40 -2.72 5.75 -0.98
N THR A 41 -1.97 6.31 -1.92
CA THR A 41 -0.59 5.90 -2.22
C THR A 41 0.35 6.25 -1.07
N ILE A 42 0.26 7.46 -0.53
CA ILE A 42 1.08 7.89 0.62
C ILE A 42 0.75 7.03 1.85
N GLY A 43 -0.54 6.81 2.13
CA GLY A 43 -0.97 5.95 3.23
C GLY A 43 -0.51 4.52 3.06
N TRP A 44 -0.56 3.98 1.84
CA TRP A 44 -0.07 2.65 1.52
C TRP A 44 1.44 2.54 1.72
N LEU A 45 2.21 3.53 1.26
CA LEU A 45 3.67 3.59 1.41
C LEU A 45 4.13 3.67 2.87
N CYS A 46 3.39 4.35 3.73
CA CYS A 46 3.69 4.35 5.16
C CYS A 46 3.28 3.03 5.82
N ALA A 47 2.15 2.45 5.41
CA ALA A 47 1.62 1.22 5.99
C ALA A 47 2.39 -0.03 5.58
N THR A 48 2.81 -0.17 4.32
CA THR A 48 3.50 -1.37 3.79
C THR A 48 4.78 -1.73 4.55
N PRO A 49 5.77 -0.84 4.76
CA PRO A 49 7.03 -1.19 5.40
C PRO A 49 6.85 -1.55 6.88
N LEU A 50 5.79 -1.08 7.53
CA LEU A 50 5.49 -1.39 8.94
C LEU A 50 5.16 -2.87 9.20
N TRP A 51 4.78 -3.64 8.17
CA TRP A 51 4.49 -5.08 8.33
C TRP A 51 5.21 -5.98 7.33
N MET A 52 5.66 -5.43 6.19
CA MET A 52 6.36 -6.15 5.13
C MET A 52 7.89 -6.11 5.31
N GLY A 53 8.40 -5.52 6.40
CA GLY A 53 9.80 -5.58 6.78
C GLY A 53 10.29 -7.02 6.80
N ARG A 54 11.21 -7.36 5.88
CA ARG A 54 11.91 -8.64 5.84
C ARG A 54 12.62 -8.86 7.18
N GLU A 55 12.31 -9.96 7.85
CA GLU A 55 13.33 -10.58 8.71
C GLU A 55 14.46 -10.97 7.75
N LEU A 56 15.63 -10.36 7.90
CA LEU A 56 16.83 -10.80 7.21
C LEU A 56 17.05 -12.24 7.64
N GLN A 57 16.65 -13.19 6.80
CA GLN A 57 16.93 -14.59 7.06
C GLN A 57 18.44 -14.73 7.15
N VAL A 58 18.84 -15.39 8.22
CA VAL A 58 20.19 -15.75 8.64
C VAL A 58 20.81 -16.69 7.61
N ASP A 59 21.07 -16.20 6.40
CA ASP A 59 21.74 -16.93 5.31
C ASP A 59 23.12 -16.33 4.99
N ALA A 60 23.47 -15.20 5.61
CA ALA A 60 24.79 -14.59 5.51
C ALA A 60 25.90 -15.38 6.26
N SER A 61 25.60 -16.53 6.87
CA SER A 61 26.58 -17.36 7.60
C SER A 61 27.17 -18.52 6.79
N GLN A 62 26.77 -18.70 5.53
CA GLN A 62 27.24 -19.78 4.66
C GLN A 62 28.19 -19.32 3.54
N VAL A 63 28.64 -18.06 3.56
CA VAL A 63 29.69 -17.60 2.63
C VAL A 63 31.04 -17.66 3.36
N GLU A 64 31.63 -18.86 3.38
CA GLU A 64 33.08 -18.99 3.58
C GLU A 64 33.79 -18.26 2.41
N ILE A 65 34.58 -17.24 2.75
CA ILE A 65 35.50 -16.54 1.84
C ILE A 65 36.91 -17.07 2.11
#